data_AF-A0A9E9P385-F1
#
_entry.id   AF-A0A9E9P385-F1
#
_cell.length_a   1.000
_cell.length_b   1.000
_cell.length_c   1.000
_cell.angle_alpha   90.00
_cell.angle_beta   90.00
_cell.angle_gamma   90.00
#
_symmetry.space_group_name_H-M   'P 1'
#
loop_
_entity.id
_entity.type
_entity.pdbx_description
1 polymer ?
#
loop_
_entity_poly.entity_id
_entity_poly.type
_entity_poly.pdbx_seq_one_letter_code
_entity_poly.pdbx_strand_id
1 'polypeptide(L)'
;MTGAEFKAALRELGWKQADICRKMELHRNTVSAWAASGPPTWAREYLQAMLAIKTLHELFVKAPPVERRQSMLEESESQEDNAL
;
A
#
# COMPACT_ATOMS: atom_id res chain seq x y z
N MET A 1 -13.99 3.79 8.80
CA MET A 1 -13.70 2.37 8.56
C MET A 1 -14.86 1.50 9.02
N THR A 2 -15.74 1.16 8.08
CA THR A 2 -16.72 0.07 8.18
C THR A 2 -16.02 -1.30 8.03
N GLY A 3 -16.72 -2.40 8.29
CA GLY A 3 -16.16 -3.74 8.08
C GLY A 3 -15.81 -4.05 6.62
N ALA A 4 -16.53 -3.44 5.67
CA ALA A 4 -16.20 -3.53 4.24
C ALA A 4 -14.89 -2.80 3.92
N GLU A 5 -14.73 -1.58 4.41
CA GLU A 5 -13.50 -0.78 4.25
C GLU A 5 -12.29 -1.47 4.90
N PHE A 6 -12.49 -2.12 6.06
CA PHE A 6 -11.46 -2.94 6.70
C PHE A 6 -10.97 -4.08 5.81
N LYS A 7 -11.90 -4.85 5.23
CA LYS A 7 -11.55 -5.94 4.30
C LYS A 7 -10.85 -5.43 3.04
N ALA A 8 -11.24 -4.24 2.56
CA ALA A 8 -10.60 -3.60 1.41
C ALA A 8 -9.15 -3.21 1.74
N ALA A 9 -8.92 -2.55 2.88
CA ALA A 9 -7.60 -2.16 3.34
C ALA A 9 -6.65 -3.36 3.50
N LEU A 10 -7.13 -4.46 4.09
CA LEU A 10 -6.34 -5.69 4.19
C LEU A 10 -5.96 -6.22 2.80
N ARG A 11 -6.90 -6.27 1.86
CA ARG A 11 -6.65 -6.75 0.50
C ARG A 11 -5.63 -5.88 -0.23
N GLU A 12 -5.73 -4.57 -0.08
CA GLU A 12 -4.80 -3.62 -0.68
C GLU A 12 -3.38 -3.79 -0.14
N LEU A 13 -3.23 -4.10 1.14
CA LEU A 13 -1.96 -4.47 1.76
C LEU A 13 -1.47 -5.88 1.38
N GLY A 14 -2.26 -6.66 0.62
CA GLY A 14 -1.98 -8.06 0.30
C GLY A 14 -2.17 -9.00 1.50
N TRP A 15 -2.90 -8.58 2.53
CA TRP A 15 -3.12 -9.31 3.77
C TRP A 15 -4.47 -10.02 3.79
N LYS A 16 -4.50 -11.20 4.41
CA LYS A 16 -5.71 -11.89 4.87
C LYS A 16 -5.99 -11.50 6.32
N GLN A 17 -7.20 -11.79 6.80
CA GLN A 17 -7.54 -11.61 8.23
C GLN A 17 -6.57 -12.39 9.15
N ALA A 18 -6.12 -13.57 8.74
CA ALA A 18 -5.14 -14.34 9.50
C ALA A 18 -3.76 -13.66 9.61
N ASP A 19 -3.39 -12.80 8.65
CA ASP A 19 -2.13 -12.05 8.70
C ASP A 19 -2.19 -10.98 9.78
N ILE A 20 -3.28 -10.21 9.87
CA ILE A 20 -3.43 -9.20 10.93
C ILE A 20 -3.60 -9.85 12.31
N CYS A 21 -4.26 -11.02 12.41
CA CYS A 21 -4.27 -11.80 13.65
C CYS A 21 -2.84 -12.10 14.14
N ARG A 22 -1.95 -12.56 13.25
CA ARG A 22 -0.56 -12.88 13.59
C ARG A 22 0.27 -11.64 13.89
N LYS A 23 0.14 -10.58 13.08
CA LYS A 23 0.95 -9.35 13.22
C LYS A 23 0.65 -8.57 14.50
N MET A 24 -0.59 -8.60 14.94
CA MET A 24 -1.08 -7.80 16.07
C MET A 24 -1.46 -8.67 17.28
N GLU A 25 -1.15 -9.97 17.24
CA GLU A 25 -1.47 -10.95 18.28
C GLU A 25 -2.95 -10.94 18.68
N LEU A 26 -3.83 -10.82 17.69
CA LEU A 26 -5.27 -10.76 17.89
C LEU A 26 -5.91 -12.14 17.70
N HIS A 27 -6.93 -12.41 18.51
CA HIS A 27 -7.75 -13.60 18.33
C HIS A 27 -8.61 -13.50 17.05
N ARG A 28 -8.81 -14.63 16.36
CA ARG A 28 -9.57 -14.70 15.09
C ARG A 28 -10.99 -14.11 15.21
N ASN A 29 -11.65 -14.32 16.35
CA ASN A 29 -13.03 -13.83 16.55
C ASN A 29 -13.07 -12.30 16.62
N THR A 30 -12.03 -11.66 17.17
CA THR A 30 -11.91 -10.20 17.23
C THR A 30 -11.85 -9.63 15.82
N VAL A 31 -10.97 -10.17 14.98
CA VAL A 31 -10.80 -9.72 13.59
C VAL A 31 -12.04 -10.03 12.74
N SER A 32 -12.69 -11.18 12.99
CA SER A 32 -13.96 -11.54 12.34
C SER A 32 -15.07 -10.56 12.70
N ALA A 33 -15.18 -10.14 13.97
CA ALA A 33 -16.13 -9.12 14.39
C ALA A 33 -15.88 -7.78 13.68
N TRP A 34 -14.62 -7.38 13.54
CA TRP A 34 -14.27 -6.15 12.80
C TRP A 34 -14.64 -6.22 11.33
N ALA A 35 -14.54 -7.39 10.70
CA ALA A 35 -14.97 -7.56 9.33
C ALA A 35 -16.49 -7.39 9.12
N ALA A 36 -17.28 -7.51 10.20
CA ALA A 36 -18.71 -7.26 10.19
C ALA A 36 -19.05 -5.80 10.56
N SER A 37 -18.54 -5.29 11.70
CA SER A 37 -18.95 -3.99 12.26
C SER A 37 -17.94 -2.86 12.05
N GLY A 38 -16.73 -3.17 11.62
CA GLY A 38 -15.59 -2.25 11.57
C GLY A 38 -14.66 -2.40 12.79
N PRO A 39 -13.37 -2.07 12.63
CA PRO A 39 -12.40 -2.17 13.70
C PRO A 39 -12.45 -0.94 14.64
N PRO A 40 -11.89 -1.06 15.86
CA PRO A 40 -11.70 0.07 16.75
C PRO A 40 -10.76 1.12 16.14
N THR A 41 -10.79 2.33 16.68
CA THR A 41 -10.09 3.50 16.14
C THR A 41 -8.60 3.27 15.92
N TRP A 42 -7.89 2.72 16.92
CA TRP A 42 -6.45 2.46 16.81
C TRP A 42 -6.11 1.53 15.65
N ALA A 43 -6.94 0.51 15.38
CA ALA A 43 -6.69 -0.47 14.32
C ALA A 43 -6.96 0.14 12.94
N ARG A 44 -7.94 1.05 12.85
CA ARG A 44 -8.16 1.87 11.66
C ARG A 44 -6.96 2.76 11.37
N GLU A 45 -6.46 3.50 12.37
CA GLU A 45 -5.32 4.40 12.24
C GLU A 45 -4.05 3.63 11.86
N TYR A 46 -3.82 2.48 12.50
CA TYR A 46 -2.73 1.58 12.16
C TYR A 46 -2.78 1.14 10.69
N LEU A 47 -3.94 0.67 10.21
CA LEU A 47 -4.10 0.25 8.82
C LEU A 47 -3.89 1.39 7.83
N GLN A 48 -4.36 2.60 8.15
CA GLN A 48 -4.11 3.78 7.34
C GLN A 48 -2.62 4.11 7.26
N ALA A 49 -1.88 3.99 8.37
CA ALA A 49 -0.44 4.17 8.38
C ALA A 49 0.27 3.11 7.50
N MET A 50 -0.15 1.84 7.58
CA MET A 50 0.41 0.77 6.75
C MET A 50 0.15 1.00 5.25
N LEU A 51 -1.04 1.49 4.90
CA LEU A 51 -1.37 1.85 3.51
C LEU A 51 -0.48 2.99 3.01
N ALA A 52 -0.28 4.03 3.83
CA ALA A 52 0.62 5.13 3.49
C ALA A 52 2.07 4.62 3.28
N ILE A 53 2.56 3.74 4.14
CA ILE A 53 3.88 3.13 3.98
C ILE A 53 3.96 2.31 2.69
N LYS A 54 2.93 1.51 2.35
CA LYS A 54 2.87 0.78 1.08
C LYS A 54 2.97 1.74 -0.10
N THR A 55 2.19 2.83 -0.10
CA THR A 55 2.24 3.85 -1.15
C THR A 55 3.63 4.45 -1.28
N LEU A 56 4.26 4.84 -0.17
CA LEU A 56 5.63 5.37 -0.18
C LEU A 56 6.64 4.34 -0.72
N HIS A 57 6.53 3.08 -0.30
CA HIS A 57 7.37 2.00 -0.79
C HIS A 57 7.19 1.79 -2.30
N GLU A 58 5.96 1.82 -2.81
CA GLU A 58 5.68 1.72 -4.23
C GLU A 58 6.26 2.89 -5.03
N LEU A 59 6.20 4.10 -4.49
CA LEU A 59 6.71 5.32 -5.13
C LEU A 59 8.23 5.41 -5.15
N PHE A 60 8.91 5.01 -4.06
CA PHE A 60 10.34 5.30 -3.89
C PHE A 60 11.25 4.07 -3.92
N VAL A 61 10.71 2.89 -3.64
CA VAL A 61 11.51 1.65 -3.57
C VAL A 61 11.21 0.73 -4.75
N LYS A 62 9.93 0.60 -5.15
CA LYS A 62 9.52 -0.23 -6.29
C LYS A 62 9.54 0.51 -7.63
N ALA A 63 9.47 1.84 -7.63
CA ALA A 63 9.76 2.62 -8.83
C ALA A 63 11.13 2.17 -9.39
N PRO A 64 11.28 2.06 -10.73
CA PRO A 64 12.49 1.52 -11.33
C PRO A 64 13.74 2.21 -10.75
N PRO A 65 14.85 1.47 -10.57
CA PRO A 65 16.13 2.09 -10.31
C PRO A 65 16.37 3.21 -11.32
N VAL A 66 17.18 4.19 -10.93
CA VAL A 66 17.49 5.46 -11.61
C VAL A 66 17.69 5.38 -13.14
N GLU A 67 17.95 4.19 -13.71
CA GLU A 67 17.97 3.88 -15.14
C GLU A 67 16.77 4.39 -15.94
N ARG A 68 15.52 4.30 -15.43
CA ARG A 68 14.36 4.84 -16.20
C ARG A 68 14.33 6.38 -16.24
N ARG A 69 15.03 7.04 -15.31
CA ARG A 69 15.19 8.51 -15.31
C ARG A 69 16.30 8.94 -16.26
N GLN A 70 17.38 8.17 -16.36
CA GLN A 70 18.44 8.40 -17.34
C GLN A 70 17.92 8.16 -18.76
N SER A 71 17.17 7.07 -19.00
CA SER A 71 16.61 6.79 -20.32
C SER A 71 15.58 7.83 -20.77
N MET A 72 14.77 8.40 -19.86
CA MET A 72 13.83 9.49 -20.18
C MET A 72 14.53 10.82 -20.47
N LEU A 73 15.66 11.10 -19.80
CA LEU A 73 16.47 12.31 -20.07
C LEU A 73 17.20 12.18 -21.42
N GLU A 74 17.79 11.00 -21.70
CA GLU A 74 18.46 10.71 -22.98
C GLU A 74 17.48 10.71 -24.17
N GLU A 75 16.25 10.19 -23.99
CA GLU A 75 15.20 10.27 -25.01
C GLU A 75 14.74 11.72 -25.26
N SER A 76 14.71 12.59 -24.24
CA SER A 76 14.37 14.00 -24.42
C SER A 76 15.47 14.82 -25.12
N GLU A 77 16.74 14.54 -24.86
CA GLU A 77 17.88 15.21 -25.51
C GLU A 77 18.02 14.77 -26.99
N SER A 78 17.78 13.49 -27.28
CA SER A 78 17.83 12.97 -28.65
C SER A 78 16.69 13.45 -29.56
N GLN A 79 15.58 13.92 -28.99
CA GLN A 79 14.47 14.51 -29.74
C GLN A 79 14.69 16.00 -30.06
N GLU A 80 15.46 16.73 -29.25
CA GLU A 80 15.83 18.13 -29.52
C GLU A 80 16.91 18.23 -30.62
N ASP A 81 17.89 17.32 -30.64
CA ASP A 81 18.96 17.31 -31.65
C ASP A 81 18.49 16.89 -33.06
N ASN A 82 17.37 16.17 -33.17
CA ASN A 82 16.81 15.70 -34.45
C ASN A 82 15.73 16.65 -35.03
N ALA A 83 15.46 17.77 -34.35
CA ALA A 83 14.49 18.79 -34.75
C ALA A 83 15.14 20.07 -35.33
N LEU A 84 16.48 20.10 -35.44
CA LEU A 84 17.31 21.13 -36.10
C LEU A 84 17.86 20.63 -37.44
#